data_AF-A0A3M2FZB6-F1
#
_entry.id   AF-A0A3M2FZB6-F1
#
_cell.length_a   1.000
_cell.length_b   1.000
_cell.length_c   1.000
_cell.angle_alpha   90.00
_cell.angle_beta   90.00
_cell.angle_gamma   90.00
#
_symmetry.space_group_name_H-M   'P 1'
#
loop_
_entity.id
_entity.type
_entity.pdbx_description
1 polymer ?
#
loop_
_entity_poly.entity_id
_entity_poly.type
_entity_poly.pdbx_seq_one_letter_code
_entity_poly.pdbx_strand_id
1 'polypeptide(L)'
;MVLNDFGLLVKNEWVRTSQIRPNVIVDEYIVMPNHLHGILVIVDNGGDATCWGVSPYAPTTTPYAPATTPYAPEAGLVAFAV
;
A
#
# COMPACT_ATOMS: atom_id res chain seq x y z
N MET A 1 -8.76 -24.52 -1.80
CA MET A 1 -9.89 -23.74 -1.28
C MET A 1 -10.67 -23.21 -2.46
N VAL A 2 -12.00 -23.37 -2.50
CA VAL A 2 -12.84 -22.80 -3.57
C VAL A 2 -13.25 -21.40 -3.14
N LEU A 3 -12.87 -20.38 -3.92
CA LEU A 3 -13.29 -18.99 -3.67
C LEU A 3 -14.77 -18.85 -4.06
N ASN A 4 -15.55 -18.18 -3.21
CA ASN A 4 -16.89 -17.72 -3.60
C ASN A 4 -16.77 -16.50 -4.54
N ASP A 5 -17.89 -16.03 -5.08
CA ASP A 5 -17.92 -14.92 -6.03
C ASP A 5 -17.26 -13.64 -5.47
N PHE A 6 -17.43 -13.39 -4.17
CA PHE A 6 -16.80 -12.27 -3.48
C PHE A 6 -15.29 -12.43 -3.36
N GLY A 7 -14.80 -13.63 -3.03
CA GLY A 7 -13.37 -13.95 -2.99
C GLY A 7 -12.71 -13.81 -4.36
N LEU A 8 -13.43 -14.15 -5.42
CA LEU A 8 -12.98 -13.92 -6.80
C LEU A 8 -12.90 -12.42 -7.12
N LEU A 9 -13.88 -11.63 -6.70
CA LEU A 9 -13.89 -10.18 -6.88
C LEU A 9 -12.72 -9.52 -6.14
N VAL A 10 -12.49 -9.88 -4.88
CA VAL A 10 -11.36 -9.39 -4.08
C VAL A 10 -10.04 -9.73 -4.77
N LYS A 11 -9.87 -10.97 -5.25
CA LYS A 11 -8.68 -11.39 -5.99
C LYS A 11 -8.46 -10.52 -7.24
N ASN A 12 -9.51 -10.27 -8.01
CA ASN A 12 -9.42 -9.50 -9.25
C ASN A 12 -9.01 -8.04 -8.98
N GLU A 13 -9.62 -7.39 -7.99
CA GLU A 13 -9.28 -6.02 -7.61
C GLU A 13 -7.88 -5.92 -6.97
N TRP A 14 -7.48 -6.94 -6.21
CA TRP A 14 -6.12 -7.01 -5.65
C TRP A 14 -5.07 -7.03 -6.77
N VAL A 15 -5.22 -7.90 -7.77
CA VAL A 15 -4.30 -7.95 -8.93
C VAL A 15 -4.34 -6.65 -9.72
N ARG A 16 -5.52 -6.05 -9.89
CA ARG A 16 -5.71 -4.76 -10.60
C ARG A 16 -4.98 -3.60 -9.91
N THR A 17 -4.68 -3.70 -8.62
CA THR A 17 -3.97 -2.65 -7.87
C THR A 17 -2.64 -2.28 -8.52
N SER A 18 -1.88 -3.28 -8.99
CA SER A 18 -0.60 -3.06 -9.70
C SER A 18 -0.75 -2.32 -11.04
N GLN A 19 -1.94 -2.39 -11.66
CA GLN A 19 -2.23 -1.72 -12.93
C GLN A 19 -2.63 -0.26 -12.72
N ILE A 20 -3.36 0.02 -11.63
CA ILE A 20 -3.82 1.37 -11.29
C ILE A 20 -2.67 2.19 -10.67
N ARG A 21 -1.80 1.52 -9.90
CA ARG A 21 -0.70 2.15 -9.17
C ARG A 21 0.63 1.63 -9.71
N PRO A 22 1.27 2.33 -10.67
CA PRO A 22 2.50 1.85 -11.30
C PRO A 22 3.69 1.74 -10.34
N ASN A 23 3.60 2.38 -9.17
CA ASN A 23 4.57 2.28 -8.09
C ASN A 23 4.31 1.11 -7.12
N VAL A 24 3.32 0.26 -7.38
CA VAL A 24 2.94 -0.87 -6.53
C VAL A 24 3.07 -2.17 -7.30
N ILE A 25 3.88 -3.07 -6.79
CA ILE A 25 4.03 -4.43 -7.29
C ILE A 25 3.35 -5.37 -6.29
N VAL A 26 2.45 -6.20 -6.77
CA VAL A 26 1.81 -7.26 -5.98
C VAL A 26 2.69 -8.50 -6.08
N ASP A 27 3.18 -8.97 -4.94
CA ASP A 27 3.96 -10.21 -4.85
C ASP A 27 3.03 -11.36 -4.41
N GLU A 28 3.32 -12.03 -3.30
CA GLU A 28 2.47 -13.12 -2.80
C GLU A 28 1.20 -12.61 -2.09
N TYR A 29 0.09 -13.33 -2.26
CA TYR A 29 -1.14 -13.05 -1.51
C TYR A 29 -2.03 -14.29 -1.36
N ILE A 30 -2.83 -14.29 -0.29
CA ILE A 30 -3.83 -15.31 0.04
C ILE A 30 -5.14 -14.61 0.41
N VAL A 31 -6.23 -14.99 -0.26
CA VAL A 31 -7.58 -14.51 0.04
C VAL A 31 -8.29 -15.56 0.87
N MET A 32 -8.59 -15.23 2.12
CA MET A 32 -9.44 -16.00 3.01
C MET A 32 -10.81 -15.32 3.18
N PRO A 33 -11.86 -16.04 3.60
CA PRO A 33 -13.20 -15.47 3.72
C PRO A 33 -13.30 -14.28 4.68
N ASN A 34 -12.39 -14.18 5.65
CA ASN A 34 -12.37 -13.15 6.69
C ASN A 34 -11.26 -12.11 6.52
N HIS A 35 -10.19 -12.41 5.79
CA HIS A 35 -9.08 -11.48 5.59
C HIS A 35 -8.30 -11.79 4.31
N LEU A 36 -7.56 -10.78 3.86
CA LEU A 36 -6.58 -10.90 2.79
C LEU A 36 -5.22 -10.72 3.44
N HIS A 37 -4.32 -11.66 3.18
CA HIS A 37 -2.91 -11.52 3.51
C HIS A 37 -2.17 -11.27 2.20
N GLY A 38 -1.39 -10.20 2.10
CA GLY A 38 -0.70 -9.87 0.87
C GLY A 38 0.59 -9.12 1.13
N ILE A 39 1.59 -9.40 0.31
CA ILE A 39 2.86 -8.70 0.27
C ILE A 39 2.82 -7.76 -0.92
N LEU A 40 3.05 -6.48 -0.64
CA LEU A 40 3.16 -5.43 -1.64
C LEU A 40 4.57 -4.84 -1.59
N VAL A 41 5.17 -4.67 -2.77
CA VAL A 41 6.42 -3.92 -2.92
C VAL A 41 6.07 -2.54 -3.48
N ILE A 42 6.37 -1.51 -2.70
CA ILE A 42 6.22 -0.11 -3.11
C ILE A 42 7.56 0.35 -3.65
N VAL A 43 7.61 0.66 -4.94
CA VAL A 43 8.83 1.16 -5.59
C VAL A 43 8.82 2.68 -5.63
N ASP A 44 9.96 3.29 -5.32
CA ASP A 44 10.17 4.71 -5.56
C ASP A 44 10.35 4.93 -7.08
N ASN A 45 9.59 5.86 -7.66
CA ASN A 45 9.70 6.21 -9.07
C ASN A 45 10.79 7.26 -9.34
N GLY A 46 11.63 7.60 -8.34
CA GLY A 46 12.80 8.46 -8.51
C GLY A 46 12.48 9.92 -8.79
N GLY A 47 11.24 10.36 -8.55
CA GLY A 47 10.79 11.73 -8.82
C GLY A 47 11.01 12.72 -7.69
N ASP A 48 11.10 12.27 -6.44
CA ASP A 48 10.98 13.16 -5.29
C ASP A 48 11.28 12.42 -3.98
N ALA A 49 12.57 12.21 -3.71
CA ALA A 49 13.11 11.61 -2.48
C ALA A 49 12.76 12.37 -1.17
N THR A 50 11.88 13.37 -1.22
CA THR A 50 11.42 14.15 -0.07
C THR A 50 9.96 13.87 0.32
N CYS A 51 9.19 13.12 -0.49
CA CYS A 51 7.78 12.84 -0.19
C CYS A 51 7.61 11.40 0.34
N TRP A 52 8.08 11.14 1.56
CA TRP A 52 7.55 10.03 2.33
C TRP A 52 6.04 10.27 2.48
N GLY A 53 5.21 9.43 1.86
CA GLY A 53 3.77 9.63 1.82
C GLY A 53 3.22 9.97 3.22
N VAL A 54 2.38 11.01 3.31
CA VAL A 54 1.72 11.32 4.57
C VAL A 54 0.67 10.25 4.87
N SER A 55 0.62 9.80 6.12
CA SER A 55 -0.50 8.96 6.57
C SER A 55 -1.80 9.73 6.31
N PRO A 56 -2.79 9.17 5.60
CA PRO A 56 -4.04 9.87 5.37
C PRO A 56 -4.77 10.08 6.71
N TYR A 57 -4.88 11.33 7.15
CA TYR A 57 -5.67 11.72 8.31
C TYR A 57 -7.06 12.17 7.86
N ALA A 58 -8.09 11.83 8.63
CA ALA A 58 -9.42 12.39 8.42
C ALA A 58 -9.34 13.94 8.49
N PRO A 59 -10.05 14.67 7.61
CA PRO A 59 -10.00 16.12 7.61
C PRO A 59 -10.58 16.67 8.92
N THR A 60 -9.71 17.03 9.86
CA THR A 60 -10.08 17.73 11.09
C THR A 60 -10.01 19.23 10.86
N THR A 61 -10.83 19.98 11.58
CA THR A 61 -10.90 21.46 11.48
C THR A 61 -9.63 22.16 11.95
N THR A 62 -8.66 21.44 12.51
CA THR A 62 -7.36 21.94 12.92
C THR A 62 -6.26 21.48 11.94
N PRO A 63 -5.52 22.40 11.32
CA PRO A 63 -4.36 22.05 10.51
C PRO A 63 -3.19 21.72 11.44
N TYR A 64 -3.09 20.48 11.89
CA TYR A 64 -1.83 19.96 12.43
C TYR A 64 -0.97 19.53 11.24
N ALA A 65 0.03 20.33 10.87
CA ALA A 65 1.01 19.93 9.88
C ALA A 65 1.86 18.78 10.47
N PRO A 66 2.03 17.64 9.77
CA PRO A 66 2.91 16.59 10.25
C PRO A 66 4.34 17.14 10.35
N ALA A 67 5.01 16.87 11.46
CA ALA A 67 6.40 17.24 11.64
C ALA A 67 7.24 16.50 10.59
N THR A 68 7.69 17.22 9.56
CA THR A 68 8.63 16.70 8.57
C THR A 68 10.02 16.68 9.22
N THR A 69 10.29 15.67 10.04
CA THR A 69 11.68 15.35 10.37
C THR A 69 12.32 14.75 9.11
N PRO A 70 13.43 15.31 8.59
CA PRO A 70 14.14 14.70 7.49
C PRO A 70 14.82 13.44 8.02
N TYR A 71 14.16 12.29 7.87
CA TYR A 71 14.81 11.00 8.04
C TYR A 71 15.71 10.78 6.81
N ALA A 72 17.02 10.64 7.03
CA ALA A 72 17.97 10.31 5.99
C ALA A 72 17.64 8.92 5.41
N PRO A 73 17.73 8.71 4.08
CA PRO A 73 17.28 7.48 3.47
C PRO A 73 18.30 6.36 3.72
N GLU A 74 18.16 5.65 4.84
CA GLU A 74 18.62 4.27 4.93
C GLU A 74 17.67 3.47 4.01
N ALA A 75 18.15 2.95 2.88
CA ALA A 75 17.36 2.18 1.94
C ALA A 75 16.71 0.97 2.64
N GLY A 76 15.43 1.10 3.00
CA GLY A 76 14.68 0.10 3.74
C GLY A 76 13.33 -0.13 3.11
N LEU A 77 13.20 -1.26 2.41
CA LEU A 77 11.93 -1.83 1.94
C LEU A 77 10.91 -1.89 3.09
N VAL A 78 9.94 -0.99 3.12
CA VAL A 78 8.78 -1.10 4.03
C VAL A 78 7.70 -1.91 3.34
N ALA A 79 7.72 -3.22 3.54
CA ALA A 79 6.59 -4.09 3.28
C ALA A 79 5.59 -3.94 4.43
N PHE A 80 4.42 -3.36 4.14
CA PHE A 80 3.30 -3.39 5.09
C PHE A 80 2.50 -4.68 4.84
N ALA A 81 2.53 -5.57 5.83
CA ALA A 81 1.61 -6.70 5.93
C ALA A 81 0.30 -6.20 6.56
N VAL A 82 -0.83 -6.46 5.88
CA VAL A 82 -2.19 -6.36 6.45
C VAL A 82 -2.62 -7.74 6.92
#